data_AF-A0A2S6I4C8-F1
#
_entry.id   AF-A0A2S6I4C8-F1
#
_cell.length_a   1.000
_cell.length_b   1.000
_cell.length_c   1.000
_cell.angle_alpha   90.00
_cell.angle_beta   90.00
_cell.angle_gamma   90.00
#
_symmetry.space_group_name_H-M   'P 1'
#
loop_
_entity.id
_entity.type
_entity.pdbx_description
1 polymer ?
#
loop_
_entity_poly.entity_id
_entity_poly.type
_entity_poly.pdbx_seq_one_letter_code
_entity_poly.pdbx_strand_id
1 'polypeptide(L)'
;MGQEGTPQFLYGNQLRLIFPGLEQYVELPVGRSLVVRSEIALNLGYVKRTFGQKVSGFGLVLAGTVSPRWYYNYNKRFVRGKSVYRNSANFLTVRSTFLPGFLIGKSNGALRPMTGFTVIPSWGLRRPLGKLILEASAGLGFRRTAPKGESKTSGGGFDLRVQIGF
;
A
#
# COMPACT_ATOMS: atom_id res chain seq x y z
N MET A 1 12.73 -20.91 -27.69
CA MET A 1 11.90 -19.68 -27.73
C MET A 1 11.77 -19.18 -26.29
N GLY A 2 12.71 -18.33 -25.84
CA GLY A 2 12.83 -17.96 -24.43
C GLY A 2 11.69 -17.03 -24.03
N GLN A 3 10.88 -17.40 -23.05
CA GLN A 3 9.96 -16.45 -22.43
C GLN A 3 10.81 -15.29 -21.89
N GLU A 4 10.63 -14.08 -22.44
CA GLU A 4 11.25 -12.90 -21.85
C GLU A 4 10.74 -12.77 -20.41
N GLY A 5 11.66 -12.66 -19.45
CA GLY A 5 11.34 -12.51 -18.03
C GLY A 5 10.72 -11.14 -17.74
N THR A 6 9.52 -10.89 -18.24
CA THR A 6 8.80 -9.63 -18.02
C THR A 6 7.73 -9.81 -16.93
N PRO A 7 7.49 -8.79 -16.09
CA PRO A 7 6.37 -8.80 -15.17
C PRO A 7 5.04 -8.98 -15.92
N GLN A 8 4.12 -9.70 -15.29
CA GLN A 8 2.82 -10.01 -15.87
C GLN A 8 1.75 -9.03 -15.39
N PHE A 9 0.68 -8.89 -16.18
CA PHE A 9 -0.56 -8.26 -15.72
C PHE A 9 -1.18 -9.10 -14.60
N LEU A 10 -1.51 -8.47 -13.48
CA LEU A 10 -2.06 -9.15 -12.32
C LEU A 10 -3.14 -8.32 -11.66
N TYR A 11 -4.05 -8.99 -10.97
CA TYR A 11 -4.95 -8.38 -10.02
C TYR A 11 -5.10 -9.29 -8.80
N GLY A 12 -5.62 -8.75 -7.71
CA GLY A 12 -5.90 -9.56 -6.54
C GLY A 12 -6.23 -8.75 -5.31
N ASN A 13 -6.33 -9.47 -4.20
CA ASN A 13 -6.62 -8.91 -2.89
C ASN A 13 -5.41 -9.09 -1.98
N GLN A 14 -5.25 -8.16 -1.05
CA GLN A 14 -4.21 -8.18 -0.03
C GLN A 14 -4.81 -7.78 1.32
N LEU A 15 -4.36 -8.48 2.37
CA LEU A 15 -4.61 -8.13 3.75
C LEU A 15 -3.33 -7.49 4.30
N ARG A 16 -3.43 -6.25 4.75
CA ARG A 16 -2.32 -5.59 5.46
C ARG A 16 -2.35 -5.99 6.92
N LEU A 17 -1.18 -6.38 7.45
CA LEU A 17 -1.00 -6.80 8.84
C LEU A 17 -0.66 -5.61 9.74
N ILE A 18 0.26 -4.75 9.28
CA ILE A 18 0.63 -3.52 9.97
C ILE A 18 -0.37 -2.42 9.58
N PHE A 19 -1.09 -1.88 10.57
CA PHE A 19 -2.30 -1.06 10.36
C PHE A 19 -3.34 -1.81 9.52
N PRO A 20 -4.08 -2.75 10.14
CA PRO A 20 -4.92 -3.70 9.44
C PRO A 20 -5.86 -3.06 8.40
N GLY A 21 -5.96 -3.68 7.23
CA GLY A 21 -6.79 -3.18 6.16
C GLY A 21 -6.89 -4.15 4.99
N LEU A 22 -7.97 -4.01 4.23
CA LEU A 22 -8.19 -4.77 3.00
C LEU A 22 -7.79 -3.91 1.81
N GLU A 23 -7.02 -4.47 0.90
CA GLU A 23 -6.51 -3.79 -0.29
C GLU A 23 -6.87 -4.60 -1.54
N GLN A 24 -7.48 -3.95 -2.53
CA GLN A 24 -7.65 -4.48 -3.87
C GLN A 24 -6.67 -3.80 -4.80
N TYR A 25 -6.05 -4.56 -5.71
CA TYR A 25 -5.07 -3.99 -6.62
C TYR A 25 -5.09 -4.59 -8.02
N VAL A 26 -4.57 -3.80 -8.95
CA VAL A 26 -4.25 -4.18 -10.32
C VAL A 26 -2.82 -3.74 -10.63
N GLU A 27 -2.06 -4.59 -11.30
CA GLU A 27 -0.69 -4.40 -11.75
C GLU A 27 -0.66 -4.44 -13.28
N LEU A 28 -0.28 -3.32 -13.90
CA LEU A 28 -0.18 -3.12 -15.34
C LEU A 28 1.30 -3.10 -15.75
N PRO A 29 1.82 -4.12 -16.46
CA PRO A 29 3.19 -4.10 -16.95
C PRO A 29 3.32 -3.05 -18.07
N VAL A 30 4.30 -2.17 -17.93
CA VAL A 30 4.58 -1.09 -18.90
C VAL A 30 5.91 -1.32 -19.61
N GLY A 31 6.82 -2.07 -19.00
CA GLY A 31 8.09 -2.44 -19.62
C GLY A 31 8.72 -3.66 -18.96
N ARG A 32 9.95 -3.98 -19.36
CA ARG A 32 10.64 -5.23 -18.97
C ARG A 32 10.81 -5.45 -17.48
N SER A 33 10.81 -4.40 -16.67
CA SER A 33 10.88 -4.53 -15.20
C SER A 33 10.03 -3.48 -14.49
N LEU A 34 9.16 -2.79 -15.22
CA LEU A 34 8.36 -1.68 -14.71
C LEU A 34 6.87 -2.03 -14.81
N VAL A 35 6.19 -1.90 -13.68
CA VAL A 35 4.75 -2.14 -13.53
C VAL A 35 4.14 -0.92 -12.88
N VAL A 36 2.96 -0.49 -13.33
CA VAL A 36 2.16 0.48 -12.60
C VAL A 36 1.11 -0.27 -11.81
N ARG A 37 1.14 -0.11 -10.48
CA ARG A 37 0.15 -0.69 -9.58
C ARG A 37 -0.85 0.35 -9.13
N SER A 38 -2.13 0.07 -9.30
CA SER A 38 -3.23 0.85 -8.74
C SER A 38 -3.90 0.04 -7.65
N GLU A 39 -4.19 0.68 -6.52
CA GLU A 39 -4.81 0.03 -5.36
C GLU A 39 -5.91 0.89 -4.73
N ILE A 40 -6.92 0.22 -4.20
CA ILE A 40 -7.94 0.80 -3.32
C ILE A 40 -7.87 0.06 -1.99
N ALA A 41 -7.78 0.80 -0.90
CA ALA A 41 -7.59 0.27 0.44
C ALA A 41 -8.67 0.76 1.40
N LEU A 42 -9.23 -0.16 2.20
CA LEU A 42 -10.05 0.11 3.36
C LEU A 42 -9.23 -0.19 4.62
N ASN A 43 -8.77 0.87 5.27
CA ASN A 43 -7.88 0.79 6.43
C ASN A 43 -8.68 0.92 7.72
N LEU A 44 -8.42 0.03 8.69
CA LEU A 44 -9.01 0.10 10.02
C LEU A 44 -8.32 1.21 10.82
N GLY A 45 -9.11 2.19 11.26
CA GLY A 45 -8.72 3.26 12.17
C GLY A 45 -9.33 3.04 13.55
N TYR A 46 -8.49 3.10 14.58
CA TYR A 46 -8.92 3.04 15.97
C TYR A 46 -8.23 4.14 16.78
N VAL A 47 -9.01 4.88 17.55
CA VAL A 47 -8.51 5.87 18.50
C VAL A 47 -9.12 5.60 19.86
N LYS A 48 -8.28 5.55 20.89
CA LYS A 48 -8.66 5.49 22.30
C LYS A 48 -7.93 6.60 23.05
N ARG A 49 -8.66 7.60 23.54
CA ARG A 49 -8.13 8.60 24.49
C ARG A 49 -8.63 8.25 25.89
N THR A 50 -7.71 8.21 26.86
CA THR A 50 -8.01 7.83 28.26
C THR A 50 -7.82 8.99 29.25
N PHE A 51 -7.21 10.13 28.85
CA PHE A 51 -7.08 11.30 29.73
C PHE A 51 -8.27 12.27 29.55
N GLY A 52 -8.99 12.54 30.64
CA GLY A 52 -10.05 13.56 30.74
C GLY A 52 -11.45 13.11 30.28
N GLN A 53 -11.60 12.61 29.05
CA GLN A 53 -12.86 12.04 28.56
C GLN A 53 -12.61 10.73 27.80
N LYS A 54 -13.43 9.70 28.09
CA LYS A 54 -13.39 8.41 27.38
C LYS A 54 -13.97 8.59 25.98
N VAL A 55 -13.11 8.92 25.01
CA VAL A 55 -13.49 8.94 23.61
C VAL A 55 -12.82 7.76 22.91
N SER A 56 -13.65 6.79 22.51
CA SER A 56 -13.27 5.71 21.61
C SER A 56 -13.92 5.93 20.26
N GLY A 57 -13.18 5.64 19.20
CA GLY A 57 -13.68 5.67 17.84
C GLY A 57 -13.13 4.50 17.07
N PHE A 58 -13.98 3.88 16.26
CA PHE A 58 -13.59 2.90 15.27
C PHE A 58 -14.18 3.28 13.91
N GLY A 59 -13.41 3.08 12.85
CA GLY A 59 -13.90 3.32 11.50
C GLY A 59 -12.98 2.80 10.42
N LEU A 60 -13.52 2.76 9.21
CA LEU A 60 -12.81 2.37 7.99
C LEU A 60 -12.49 3.61 7.18
N VAL A 61 -11.22 3.79 6.85
CA VAL A 61 -10.71 4.89 6.05
C VAL A 61 -10.40 4.39 4.65
N LEU A 62 -11.09 4.95 3.66
CA LEU A 62 -10.84 4.67 2.25
C LEU A 62 -9.58 5.43 1.79
N ALA A 63 -8.73 4.75 1.03
CA ALA A 63 -7.58 5.33 0.36
C ALA A 63 -7.45 4.76 -1.06
N GLY A 64 -7.02 5.58 -2.00
CA GLY A 64 -6.61 5.12 -3.32
C GLY A 64 -5.12 5.38 -3.50
N THR A 65 -4.36 4.46 -4.07
CA THR A 65 -2.93 4.68 -4.35
C THR A 65 -2.60 4.28 -5.77
N VAL A 66 -1.71 5.05 -6.39
CA VAL A 66 -1.03 4.68 -7.63
C VAL A 66 0.47 4.59 -7.35
N SER A 67 1.10 3.51 -7.82
CA SER A 67 2.46 3.13 -7.47
C SER A 67 3.20 2.55 -8.68
N PRO A 68 4.03 3.33 -9.41
CA PRO A 68 5.03 2.75 -10.28
C PRO A 68 6.00 1.88 -9.46
N ARG A 69 6.21 0.64 -9.91
CA ARG A 69 7.06 -0.39 -9.29
C ARG A 69 8.11 -0.87 -10.27
N TRP A 70 9.37 -0.68 -9.91
CA TRP A 70 10.51 -1.20 -10.65
C TRP A 70 11.10 -2.44 -9.98
N TYR A 71 10.96 -3.59 -10.63
CA TYR A 71 11.45 -4.88 -10.15
C TYR A 71 12.91 -5.12 -10.59
N TYR A 72 13.85 -4.45 -9.94
CA TYR A 72 15.26 -4.42 -10.32
C TYR A 72 15.97 -5.79 -10.35
N ASN A 73 15.46 -6.81 -9.66
CA ASN A 73 16.05 -8.15 -9.63
C ASN A 73 15.20 -9.24 -10.30
N TYR A 74 14.15 -8.87 -11.05
CA TYR A 74 13.25 -9.82 -11.70
C TYR A 74 13.98 -10.74 -12.69
N ASN A 75 14.68 -10.16 -13.67
CA ASN A 75 15.44 -10.92 -14.68
C ASN A 75 16.50 -11.81 -14.07
N LYS A 76 17.22 -11.29 -13.07
CA LYS A 76 18.25 -12.05 -12.35
C LYS A 76 17.67 -13.27 -11.64
N ARG A 77 16.44 -13.20 -11.14
CA ARG A 77 15.73 -14.33 -10.53
C ARG A 77 15.29 -15.33 -11.59
N PHE A 78 14.70 -14.85 -12.68
CA PHE A 78 14.25 -15.68 -13.80
C PHE A 78 15.39 -16.53 -14.39
N VAL A 79 16.52 -15.90 -14.72
CA VAL A 79 17.71 -16.60 -15.28
C VAL A 79 18.29 -17.63 -14.31
N ARG A 80 18.16 -17.40 -13.00
CA ARG A 80 18.62 -18.34 -11.94
C ARG A 80 17.60 -19.42 -11.61
N GLY A 81 16.53 -19.57 -12.40
CA GLY A 81 15.46 -20.53 -12.14
C GLY A 81 14.68 -20.27 -10.85
N LYS A 82 14.80 -19.08 -10.25
CA LYS A 82 14.06 -18.73 -9.04
C LYS A 82 12.63 -18.36 -9.42
N SER A 83 11.67 -18.73 -8.56
CA SER A 83 10.27 -18.39 -8.79
C SER A 83 10.07 -16.88 -8.94
N VAL A 84 9.43 -16.51 -10.05
CA VAL A 84 8.93 -15.17 -10.40
C VAL A 84 7.39 -15.13 -10.39
N TYR A 85 6.75 -16.17 -9.83
CA TYR A 85 5.29 -16.28 -9.71
C TYR A 85 4.67 -15.01 -9.11
N ARG A 86 3.58 -14.53 -9.73
CA ARG A 86 2.86 -13.30 -9.37
C ARG A 86 3.80 -12.12 -9.07
N ASN A 87 4.75 -11.87 -9.97
CA ASN A 87 5.72 -10.78 -9.88
C ASN A 87 6.65 -10.85 -8.65
N SER A 88 7.03 -12.06 -8.23
CA SER A 88 7.93 -12.29 -7.10
C SER A 88 9.36 -11.80 -7.37
N ALA A 89 9.66 -10.61 -6.88
CA ALA A 89 10.96 -9.97 -6.95
C ALA A 89 11.10 -8.92 -5.83
N ASN A 90 12.26 -8.28 -5.76
CA ASN A 90 12.41 -7.03 -5.00
C ASN A 90 12.06 -5.87 -5.91
N PHE A 91 11.51 -4.82 -5.32
CA PHE A 91 11.07 -3.65 -6.06
C PHE A 91 11.41 -2.36 -5.35
N LEU A 92 11.60 -1.31 -6.14
CA LEU A 92 11.50 0.06 -5.70
C LEU A 92 10.18 0.62 -6.22
N THR A 93 9.51 1.44 -5.42
CA THR A 93 8.22 2.01 -5.79
C THR A 93 8.11 3.44 -5.29
N VAL A 94 7.33 4.27 -5.97
CA VAL A 94 6.88 5.56 -5.43
C VAL A 94 5.38 5.49 -5.21
N ARG A 95 4.93 5.45 -3.96
CA ARG A 95 3.51 5.37 -3.67
C ARG A 95 2.89 6.74 -3.55
N SER A 96 1.96 7.05 -4.44
CA SER A 96 1.14 8.26 -4.38
C SER A 96 -0.25 7.88 -3.88
N THR A 97 -0.51 8.10 -2.59
CA THR A 97 -1.79 7.76 -1.94
C THR A 97 -2.64 9.01 -1.79
N PHE A 98 -3.90 8.93 -2.21
CA PHE A 98 -4.92 9.93 -2.02
C PHE A 98 -5.91 9.50 -0.94
N LEU A 99 -6.19 10.41 -0.02
CA LEU A 99 -7.19 10.26 1.04
C LEU A 99 -8.36 11.19 0.72
N PRO A 100 -9.51 10.65 0.27
CA PRO A 100 -10.67 11.46 -0.09
C PRO A 100 -11.47 12.00 1.11
N GLY A 101 -11.18 11.56 2.34
CA GLY A 101 -11.97 11.92 3.52
C GLY A 101 -13.26 11.13 3.67
N PHE A 102 -13.30 9.90 3.15
CA PHE A 102 -14.37 8.95 3.45
C PHE A 102 -14.00 8.14 4.70
N LEU A 103 -14.88 8.20 5.69
CA LEU A 103 -14.80 7.44 6.94
C LEU A 103 -16.14 6.73 7.16
N ILE A 104 -16.11 5.40 7.29
CA ILE A 104 -17.30 4.59 7.58
C ILE A 104 -17.16 4.06 9.00
N GLY A 105 -18.04 4.47 9.91
CA GLY A 105 -18.04 3.97 11.29
C GLY A 105 -18.66 4.94 12.28
N LYS A 106 -18.95 4.45 13.49
CA LYS A 106 -19.39 5.28 14.62
C LYS A 106 -18.18 5.80 15.38
N SER A 107 -18.08 7.12 15.48
CA SER A 107 -17.13 7.75 16.38
C SER A 107 -17.80 8.92 17.07
N ASN A 108 -17.71 8.97 18.40
CA ASN A 108 -18.16 10.11 19.21
C ASN A 108 -17.19 11.31 19.05
N GLY A 109 -16.90 11.72 17.80
CA GLY A 109 -15.95 12.78 17.47
C GLY A 109 -14.46 12.41 17.60
N ALA A 110 -14.11 11.18 18.00
CA ALA A 110 -12.72 10.71 18.16
C ALA A 110 -11.97 10.52 16.83
N LEU A 111 -12.66 10.03 15.81
CA LEU A 111 -12.13 9.78 14.48
C LEU A 111 -12.71 10.81 13.54
N ARG A 112 -11.82 11.61 12.94
CA ARG A 112 -12.18 12.54 11.89
C ARG A 112 -11.76 11.96 10.54
N PRO A 113 -12.59 12.09 9.50
CA PRO A 113 -12.19 11.72 8.15
C PRO A 113 -10.94 12.52 7.75
N MET A 114 -9.89 11.84 7.27
CA MET A 114 -8.66 12.51 6.83
C MET A 114 -8.69 12.73 5.32
N THR A 115 -8.30 13.93 4.88
CA THR A 115 -8.15 14.28 3.47
C THR A 115 -6.72 14.66 3.14
N GLY A 116 -6.30 14.44 1.89
CA GLY A 116 -5.00 14.89 1.39
C GLY A 116 -4.30 13.85 0.56
N PHE A 117 -2.98 13.93 0.50
CA PHE A 117 -2.17 12.98 -0.25
C PHE A 117 -0.82 12.71 0.42
N THR A 118 -0.20 11.60 0.05
CA THR A 118 1.16 11.22 0.43
C THR A 118 1.92 10.76 -0.79
N VAL A 119 3.20 11.08 -0.87
CA VAL A 119 4.13 10.56 -1.88
C VAL A 119 5.31 9.95 -1.15
N ILE A 120 5.38 8.62 -1.16
CA ILE A 120 6.34 7.87 -0.36
C ILE A 120 7.12 6.93 -1.28
N PRO A 121 8.38 7.24 -1.63
CA PRO A 121 9.27 6.25 -2.19
C PRO A 121 9.49 5.13 -1.17
N SER A 122 9.51 3.90 -1.63
CA SER A 122 9.64 2.72 -0.78
C SER A 122 10.46 1.65 -1.46
N TRP A 123 11.18 0.90 -0.63
CA TRP A 123 11.84 -0.32 -1.03
C TRP A 123 11.08 -1.52 -0.46
N GLY A 124 10.90 -2.55 -1.28
CA GLY A 124 10.14 -3.70 -0.88
C GLY A 124 10.57 -5.00 -1.53
N LEU A 125 10.00 -6.08 -1.01
CA LEU A 125 10.17 -7.42 -1.50
C LEU A 125 8.82 -8.13 -1.56
N ARG A 126 8.68 -8.98 -2.57
CA ARG A 126 7.52 -9.84 -2.80
C ARG A 126 7.97 -11.29 -2.96
N ARG A 127 7.33 -12.20 -2.25
CA ARG A 127 7.68 -13.64 -2.22
C ARG A 127 6.43 -14.50 -2.20
N PRO A 128 6.42 -15.63 -2.95
CA PRO A 128 5.36 -16.61 -2.84
C PRO A 128 5.60 -17.49 -1.60
N LEU A 129 4.52 -17.78 -0.88
CA LEU A 129 4.45 -18.78 0.18
C LEU A 129 3.34 -19.76 -0.19
N GLY A 130 3.69 -20.78 -0.98
CA GLY A 130 2.70 -21.64 -1.63
C GLY A 130 1.83 -20.85 -2.60
N LYS A 131 0.51 -20.81 -2.35
CA LYS A 131 -0.45 -20.02 -3.14
C LYS A 131 -0.54 -18.56 -2.70
N LEU A 132 -0.10 -18.24 -1.49
CA LEU A 132 -0.15 -16.90 -0.91
C LEU A 132 1.05 -16.07 -1.35
N ILE A 133 0.92 -14.75 -1.29
CA ILE A 133 1.98 -13.79 -1.64
C ILE A 133 2.29 -12.92 -0.43
N LEU A 134 3.50 -13.05 0.11
CA LEU A 134 4.01 -12.13 1.12
C LEU A 134 4.63 -10.92 0.45
N GLU A 135 4.27 -9.73 0.91
CA GLU A 135 4.89 -8.48 0.49
C GLU A 135 5.23 -7.63 1.71
N ALA A 136 6.47 -7.12 1.75
CA ALA A 136 6.94 -6.24 2.79
C ALA A 136 7.64 -5.04 2.15
N SER A 137 7.39 -3.84 2.66
CA SER A 137 8.06 -2.61 2.20
C SER A 137 8.22 -1.60 3.32
N ALA A 138 9.24 -0.77 3.19
CA ALA A 138 9.47 0.40 4.04
C ALA A 138 9.82 1.62 3.17
N GLY A 139 9.42 2.81 3.61
CA GLY A 139 9.63 4.04 2.87
C GLY A 139 9.57 5.29 3.73
N LEU A 140 10.19 6.36 3.22
CA LEU A 140 10.21 7.68 3.82
C LEU A 140 9.91 8.70 2.73
N GLY A 141 9.03 9.66 3.00
CA GLY A 141 8.62 10.62 2.00
C GLY A 141 7.81 11.78 2.57
N PHE A 142 6.95 12.33 1.73
CA PHE A 142 6.19 13.53 2.02
C PHE A 142 4.71 13.23 2.21
N ARG A 143 4.09 13.92 3.16
CA ARG A 143 2.67 13.84 3.47
C ARG A 143 2.08 15.23 3.57
N ARG A 144 0.93 15.46 2.91
CA ARG A 144 0.12 16.66 3.07
C ARG A 144 -1.33 16.28 3.33
N THR A 145 -1.73 16.27 4.59
CA THR A 145 -3.07 15.81 5.01
C THR A 145 -3.61 16.63 6.16
N ALA A 146 -4.93 16.66 6.30
CA ALA A 146 -5.61 17.18 7.48
C ALA A 146 -6.95 16.47 7.70
N PRO A 147 -7.56 16.56 8.89
CA PRO A 147 -8.97 16.29 9.05
C PRO A 147 -9.81 17.07 8.02
N LYS A 148 -10.89 16.48 7.54
CA LYS A 148 -11.80 17.11 6.57
C LYS A 148 -12.35 18.40 7.17
N GLY A 149 -12.20 19.51 6.44
CA GLY A 149 -12.63 20.85 6.88
C GLY A 149 -11.54 21.67 7.56
N GLU A 150 -10.33 21.13 7.75
CA GLU A 150 -9.20 21.84 8.34
C GLU A 150 -8.09 22.13 7.29
N SER A 151 -7.24 23.11 7.61
CA SER A 151 -6.07 23.45 6.80
C SER A 151 -5.06 22.30 6.74
N LYS A 152 -4.64 21.93 5.53
CA LYS A 152 -3.69 20.83 5.30
C LYS A 152 -2.30 21.17 5.81
N THR A 153 -1.75 20.31 6.67
CA THR A 153 -0.36 20.40 7.12
C THR A 153 0.53 19.52 6.27
N SER A 154 1.73 20.03 5.95
CA SER A 154 2.78 19.33 5.24
C SER A 154 3.81 18.78 6.24
N GLY A 155 4.37 17.60 5.98
CA GLY A 155 5.40 17.02 6.81
C GLY A 155 6.04 15.76 6.22
N GLY A 156 7.02 15.21 6.94
CA GLY A 156 7.60 13.91 6.63
C GLY A 156 6.63 12.77 6.95
N GLY A 157 6.69 11.71 6.16
CA GLY A 157 5.92 10.48 6.38
C GLY A 157 6.84 9.27 6.33
N PHE A 158 6.67 8.37 7.28
CA PHE A 158 7.24 7.02 7.25
C PHE A 158 6.14 6.03 6.93
N ASP A 159 6.45 5.06 6.08
CA ASP A 159 5.55 3.97 5.73
C ASP A 159 6.25 2.64 5.98
N LEU A 160 5.56 1.77 6.72
CA LEU A 160 5.95 0.38 6.91
C LEU A 160 4.74 -0.49 6.61
N ARG A 161 4.92 -1.43 5.68
CA ARG A 161 3.85 -2.29 5.19
C ARG A 161 4.32 -3.73 5.21
N VAL A 162 3.49 -4.59 5.79
CA VAL A 162 3.58 -6.05 5.67
C VAL A 162 2.19 -6.53 5.31
N GLN A 163 2.08 -7.33 4.25
CA GLN A 163 0.81 -7.79 3.72
C GLN A 163 0.88 -9.19 3.13
N ILE A 164 -0.26 -9.87 3.15
CA ILE A 164 -0.46 -11.19 2.58
C ILE A 164 -1.51 -11.07 1.48
N GLY A 165 -1.18 -11.49 0.26
CA GLY A 165 -2.07 -11.54 -0.88
C GLY A 165 -2.52 -12.95 -1.21
N PHE A 166 -3.71 -13.03 -1.79
CA PHE A 166 -4.34 -14.26 -2.29
C PHE A 166 -5.03 -13.98 -3.62
#